data_AF-A0A1S3YMY4-F1
#
_entry.id   AF-A0A1S3YMY4-F1
#
_cell.length_a   1.000
_cell.length_b   1.000
_cell.length_c   1.000
_cell.angle_alpha   90.00
_cell.angle_beta   90.00
_cell.angle_gamma   90.00
#
_symmetry.space_group_name_H-M   'P 1'
#
loop_
_entity.id
_entity.type
_entity.pdbx_description
1 polymer ?
#
loop_
_entity_poly.entity_id
_entity_poly.type
_entity_poly.pdbx_seq_one_letter_code
_entity_poly.pdbx_strand_id
1 'polypeptide(L)'
;MGSLYIKGTRAMNHLIIAHLTESVTVNELKLFSRLFYRSKMAPKSDLLFIFPSKSILFEKTIAEEHNSFLKIFYSYQKNNSTSDFDTTHSKISNKKANESAEPIWGRKIHSNFSEENDITESTRMSYGSVVGFYADELDPENSLTGFLDNVPMSLRRWACYPMLLGRIRRNFKHIMLVDLKEILLLGDSLSRVKNLGQDSVLVSRITHSNVLSKHGRKKLENIQSNGKRQASSAIIIGGARGVRRLSNAMLTEIVREALERKKKNSVTESVLFNQLVGNEFILKNVELIFGESIAELSSLTELDKNSASSLMFMSQSSMVRRGNSNVDVTSFFKRYLRSFPLDSTAYGDC
;
A
#
# COMPACT_ATOMS: atom_id res chain seq x y z
N MET A 1 -11.78 10.19 -15.64
CA MET A 1 -10.74 10.39 -14.61
C MET A 1 -10.23 9.03 -14.18
N GLY A 2 -8.92 8.91 -14.10
CA GLY A 2 -8.22 7.69 -13.79
C GLY A 2 -8.09 6.74 -14.98
N SER A 3 -7.04 5.93 -14.93
CA SER A 3 -6.71 4.87 -15.87
C SER A 3 -6.98 3.53 -15.21
N LEU A 4 -7.87 2.73 -15.81
CA LEU A 4 -8.07 1.34 -15.40
C LEU A 4 -7.00 0.48 -16.09
N TYR A 5 -6.00 0.03 -15.33
CA TYR A 5 -4.97 -0.86 -15.87
C TYR A 5 -5.46 -2.29 -15.93
N ILE A 6 -6.11 -2.73 -14.85
CA ILE A 6 -6.50 -4.11 -14.65
C ILE A 6 -7.90 -4.15 -14.09
N LYS A 7 -8.72 -4.95 -14.73
CA LYS A 7 -10.10 -5.13 -14.34
C LYS A 7 -10.22 -6.27 -13.34
N GLY A 8 -10.80 -5.99 -12.17
CA GLY A 8 -11.05 -7.01 -11.17
C GLY A 8 -12.12 -8.02 -11.61
N THR A 9 -12.10 -9.20 -11.00
CA THR A 9 -13.06 -10.26 -11.33
C THR A 9 -14.34 -10.20 -10.51
N ARG A 10 -14.33 -9.47 -9.40
CA ARG A 10 -15.50 -9.20 -8.54
C ARG A 10 -15.31 -7.93 -7.72
N ALA A 11 -16.37 -7.49 -7.06
CA ALA A 11 -16.26 -6.41 -6.08
C ALA A 11 -15.45 -6.81 -4.85
N MET A 12 -14.54 -5.94 -4.44
CA MET A 12 -13.69 -6.13 -3.25
C MET A 12 -14.23 -5.39 -2.02
N ASN A 13 -13.81 -5.87 -0.85
CA ASN A 13 -14.17 -5.28 0.45
C ASN A 13 -13.11 -4.32 0.98
N HIS A 14 -11.90 -4.39 0.43
CA HIS A 14 -10.78 -3.55 0.85
C HIS A 14 -10.26 -2.73 -0.32
N LEU A 15 -9.75 -1.54 -0.01
CA LEU A 15 -9.09 -0.66 -0.96
C LEU A 15 -7.69 -0.34 -0.44
N ILE A 16 -6.68 -0.56 -1.27
CA ILE A 16 -5.32 -0.11 -1.01
C ILE A 16 -5.04 1.07 -1.91
N ILE A 17 -4.63 2.19 -1.32
CA ILE A 17 -4.22 3.40 -2.02
C ILE A 17 -2.71 3.53 -1.82
N ALA A 18 -1.96 3.18 -2.86
CA ALA A 18 -0.52 3.37 -2.93
C ALA A 18 -0.22 4.70 -3.63
N HIS A 19 0.36 5.65 -2.89
CA HIS A 19 0.83 6.88 -3.52
C HIS A 19 2.32 6.76 -3.84
N LEU A 20 2.71 7.40 -4.93
CA LEU A 20 4.10 7.46 -5.38
C LEU A 20 4.64 8.85 -5.04
N THR A 21 5.84 8.91 -4.47
CA THR A 21 6.60 10.15 -4.39
C THR A 21 7.37 10.38 -5.69
N GLU A 22 7.85 11.59 -5.90
CA GLU A 22 8.63 12.00 -7.06
C GLU A 22 9.92 11.19 -7.21
N SER A 23 10.43 10.64 -6.11
CA SER A 23 11.65 9.83 -6.04
C SER A 23 11.46 8.35 -6.36
N VAL A 24 10.22 7.90 -6.62
CA VAL A 24 9.93 6.49 -6.91
C VAL A 24 10.48 6.12 -8.29
N THR A 25 11.25 5.03 -8.34
CA THR A 25 11.78 4.47 -9.58
C THR A 25 10.90 3.36 -10.12
N VAL A 26 11.08 3.03 -11.41
CA VAL A 26 10.35 1.93 -12.06
C VAL A 26 10.61 0.60 -11.36
N ASN A 27 11.85 0.33 -10.92
CA ASN A 27 12.20 -0.89 -10.20
C ASN A 27 11.47 -1.03 -8.87
N GLU A 28 11.22 0.09 -8.18
CA GLU A 28 10.51 0.10 -6.90
C GLU A 28 9.02 -0.17 -7.08
N LEU A 29 8.40 0.44 -8.11
CA LEU A 29 7.04 0.12 -8.51
C LEU A 29 6.90 -1.36 -8.90
N LYS A 30 7.82 -1.86 -9.73
CA LYS A 30 7.88 -3.25 -10.17
C LYS A 30 7.93 -4.20 -8.97
N LEU A 31 8.86 -3.94 -8.04
CA LEU A 31 9.02 -4.74 -6.82
C LEU A 31 7.75 -4.69 -5.95
N PHE A 32 7.18 -3.50 -5.72
CA PHE A 32 5.94 -3.36 -4.96
C PHE A 32 4.80 -4.16 -5.58
N SER A 33 4.61 -4.08 -6.90
CA SER A 33 3.58 -4.83 -7.62
C SER A 33 3.77 -6.34 -7.48
N ARG A 34 4.99 -6.86 -7.63
CA ARG A 34 5.30 -8.29 -7.44
C ARG A 34 4.93 -8.77 -6.05
N LEU A 35 5.36 -8.01 -5.04
CA LEU A 35 5.08 -8.32 -3.64
C LEU A 35 3.59 -8.25 -3.33
N PHE A 36 2.87 -7.25 -3.86
CA PHE A 36 1.41 -7.16 -3.75
C PHE A 36 0.70 -8.39 -4.35
N TYR A 37 1.05 -8.80 -5.57
CA TYR A 37 0.43 -9.95 -6.21
C TYR A 37 0.77 -11.28 -5.53
N ARG A 38 1.98 -11.38 -4.97
CA ARG A 38 2.41 -12.54 -4.18
C ARG A 38 1.73 -12.59 -2.82
N SER A 39 1.43 -11.43 -2.25
CA SER A 39 0.71 -11.31 -0.99
C SER A 39 -0.72 -11.82 -1.14
N LYS A 40 -1.34 -12.23 -0.02
CA LYS A 40 -2.75 -12.65 0.03
C LYS A 40 -3.74 -11.47 -0.09
N MET A 41 -3.31 -10.32 -0.61
CA MET A 41 -4.09 -9.08 -0.68
C MET A 41 -4.84 -8.90 -2.01
N ALA A 42 -4.22 -9.23 -3.15
CA ALA A 42 -4.84 -9.16 -4.47
C ALA A 42 -6.25 -9.81 -4.56
N PRO A 43 -6.53 -10.98 -3.94
CA PRO A 43 -7.88 -11.58 -3.99
C PRO A 43 -8.94 -10.90 -3.13
N LYS A 44 -8.56 -9.95 -2.26
CA LYS A 44 -9.44 -9.33 -1.26
C LYS A 44 -9.56 -7.81 -1.41
N SER A 45 -8.70 -7.20 -2.22
CA SER A 45 -8.55 -5.75 -2.29
C SER A 45 -8.41 -5.25 -3.72
N ASP A 46 -9.02 -4.09 -3.98
CA ASP A 46 -8.66 -3.28 -5.15
C ASP A 46 -7.39 -2.47 -4.81
N LEU A 47 -6.52 -2.30 -5.80
CA LEU A 47 -5.30 -1.51 -5.69
C LEU A 47 -5.44 -0.23 -6.50
N LEU A 48 -5.12 0.90 -5.88
CA LEU A 48 -5.18 2.21 -6.51
C LEU A 48 -3.85 2.91 -6.37
N PHE A 49 -3.33 3.41 -7.48
CA PHE A 49 -2.13 4.23 -7.52
C PHE A 49 -2.47 5.72 -7.62
N ILE A 50 -1.80 6.55 -6.81
CA ILE A 50 -1.79 8.00 -6.98
C ILE A 50 -0.41 8.40 -7.48
N PHE A 51 -0.35 8.87 -8.72
CA PHE A 51 0.88 9.29 -9.38
C PHE A 51 1.09 10.80 -9.21
N PRO A 52 2.34 11.26 -8.99
CA PRO A 52 2.64 12.70 -8.98
C PRO A 52 2.40 13.33 -10.36
N SER A 53 2.71 12.60 -11.44
CA SER A 53 2.56 13.05 -12.81
C SER A 53 2.39 11.87 -13.76
N LYS A 54 2.03 12.15 -15.02
CA LYS A 54 1.86 11.12 -16.05
C LYS A 54 3.19 10.48 -16.44
N SER A 55 3.24 9.14 -16.41
CA SER A 55 4.43 8.36 -16.76
C SER A 55 4.06 7.08 -17.49
N ILE A 56 4.28 7.06 -18.80
CA ILE A 56 4.01 5.91 -19.67
C ILE A 56 4.81 4.67 -19.20
N LEU A 57 6.01 4.87 -18.66
CA LEU A 57 6.85 3.80 -18.14
C LEU A 57 6.18 3.09 -16.95
N PHE A 58 5.57 3.82 -16.02
CA PHE A 58 4.84 3.23 -14.90
C PHE A 58 3.60 2.47 -15.36
N GLU A 59 2.85 3.02 -16.31
CA GLU A 59 1.67 2.38 -16.88
C GLU A 59 2.02 1.04 -17.54
N LYS A 60 3.07 1.04 -18.37
CA LYS A 60 3.59 -0.18 -19.00
C LYS A 60 4.05 -1.20 -17.98
N THR A 61 4.77 -0.75 -16.94
CA THR A 61 5.26 -1.63 -15.86
C THR A 61 4.10 -2.32 -15.11
N ILE A 62 3.01 -1.60 -14.83
CA ILE A 62 1.84 -2.17 -14.14
C ILE A 62 1.18 -3.26 -14.99
N ALA A 63 1.03 -3.01 -16.30
CA ALA A 63 0.48 -3.99 -17.23
C ALA A 63 1.38 -5.24 -17.37
N GLU A 64 2.69 -5.04 -17.48
CA GLU A 64 3.67 -6.13 -17.55
C GLU A 64 3.67 -7.00 -16.29
N GLU A 65 3.70 -6.38 -15.11
CA GLU A 65 3.71 -7.12 -13.84
C GLU A 65 2.41 -7.90 -13.61
N HIS A 66 1.28 -7.39 -14.10
CA HIS A 66 0.04 -8.16 -14.07
C HIS A 66 0.04 -9.35 -15.01
N ASN A 67 0.55 -9.19 -16.23
CA ASN A 67 0.69 -10.32 -17.16
C ASN A 67 1.63 -11.38 -16.58
N SER A 68 2.71 -10.99 -15.92
CA SER A 68 3.61 -11.89 -15.19
C SER A 68 2.89 -12.60 -14.05
N PHE A 69 2.11 -11.88 -13.25
CA PHE A 69 1.26 -12.46 -12.20
C PHE A 69 0.29 -13.50 -12.77
N LEU A 70 -0.43 -13.19 -13.85
CA LEU A 70 -1.36 -14.13 -14.46
C LEU A 70 -0.64 -15.41 -14.92
N LYS A 71 0.53 -15.31 -15.54
CA LYS A 71 1.32 -16.48 -15.94
C LYS A 71 1.70 -17.35 -14.75
N ILE A 72 2.20 -16.76 -13.67
CA ILE A 72 2.55 -17.47 -12.43
C ILE A 72 1.31 -18.16 -11.88
N PHE A 73 0.23 -17.41 -11.79
CA PHE A 73 -1.01 -17.83 -11.15
C PHE A 73 -1.70 -18.97 -11.89
N TYR A 74 -1.74 -18.94 -13.24
CA TYR A 74 -2.20 -20.07 -14.05
C TYR A 74 -1.27 -21.28 -13.96
N SER A 75 0.04 -21.07 -13.83
CA SER A 75 1.00 -22.17 -13.64
C SER A 75 0.79 -22.89 -12.32
N TYR A 76 0.57 -22.15 -11.22
CA TYR A 76 0.23 -22.74 -9.91
C TYR A 76 -1.10 -23.49 -9.94
N GLN A 77 -2.09 -22.98 -10.68
CA GLN A 77 -3.37 -23.68 -10.85
C GLN A 77 -3.20 -25.01 -11.58
N LYS A 78 -2.46 -25.02 -12.70
CA LYS A 78 -2.22 -26.23 -13.49
C LYS A 78 -1.49 -27.31 -12.70
N ASN A 79 -0.54 -26.91 -11.85
CA ASN A 79 0.31 -27.83 -11.11
C ASN A 79 -0.33 -28.38 -9.82
N ASN A 80 -1.53 -27.92 -9.42
CA ASN A 80 -2.20 -28.27 -8.15
C ASN A 80 -1.30 -28.15 -6.90
N SER A 81 -0.19 -27.40 -6.99
CA SER A 81 0.77 -27.26 -5.91
C SER A 81 0.23 -26.24 -4.91
N THR A 82 -0.23 -26.72 -3.75
CA THR A 82 -0.87 -25.93 -2.70
C THR A 82 0.11 -25.38 -1.66
N SER A 83 1.40 -25.74 -1.70
CA SER A 83 2.33 -25.45 -0.61
C SER A 83 2.83 -23.99 -0.57
N ASP A 84 3.13 -23.40 -1.73
CA ASP A 84 3.91 -22.15 -1.77
C ASP A 84 3.09 -20.90 -2.14
N PHE A 85 2.03 -21.08 -2.93
CA PHE A 85 1.08 -20.03 -3.29
C PHE A 85 -0.30 -20.50 -2.88
N ASP A 86 -0.82 -19.95 -1.80
CA ASP A 86 -2.12 -20.34 -1.25
C ASP A 86 -3.26 -19.81 -2.15
N THR A 87 -3.53 -20.57 -3.22
CA THR A 87 -4.59 -20.28 -4.20
C THR A 87 -5.99 -20.43 -3.60
N THR A 88 -6.13 -20.99 -2.39
CA THR A 88 -7.45 -21.22 -1.77
C THR A 88 -8.20 -19.92 -1.54
N HIS A 89 -7.49 -18.83 -1.23
CA HIS A 89 -8.08 -17.50 -1.08
C HIS A 89 -8.54 -16.87 -2.39
N SER A 90 -8.02 -17.33 -3.52
CA SER A 90 -8.40 -16.85 -4.85
C SER A 90 -9.46 -17.73 -5.51
N LYS A 91 -9.74 -18.93 -5.00
CA LYS A 91 -10.81 -19.79 -5.53
C LYS A 91 -12.18 -19.25 -5.10
N ILE A 92 -13.02 -18.91 -6.07
CA ILE A 92 -14.40 -18.50 -5.81
C ILE A 92 -15.25 -19.77 -5.68
N SER A 93 -15.87 -20.00 -4.52
CA SER A 93 -16.88 -21.05 -4.40
C SER A 93 -18.17 -20.64 -5.14
N ASN A 94 -18.88 -21.60 -5.73
CA ASN A 94 -20.09 -21.36 -6.54
C ASN A 94 -21.14 -20.48 -5.82
N LYS A 95 -21.27 -20.60 -4.49
CA LYS A 95 -22.15 -19.74 -3.68
C LYS A 95 -21.76 -18.27 -3.71
N LYS A 96 -20.45 -17.96 -3.68
CA LYS A 96 -19.92 -16.58 -3.74
C LYS A 96 -19.91 -16.01 -5.15
N ALA A 97 -19.89 -16.84 -6.19
CA ALA A 97 -19.95 -16.38 -7.58
C ALA A 97 -21.31 -15.77 -7.92
N ASN A 98 -22.40 -16.44 -7.49
CA ASN A 98 -23.77 -15.98 -7.73
C ASN A 98 -24.15 -14.75 -6.88
N GLU A 99 -23.52 -14.56 -5.72
CA GLU A 99 -23.70 -13.39 -4.84
C GLU A 99 -22.68 -12.26 -5.12
N SER A 100 -21.71 -12.46 -6.02
CA SER A 100 -20.65 -11.48 -6.23
C SER A 100 -21.13 -10.28 -7.05
N ALA A 101 -21.17 -9.12 -6.39
CA ALA A 101 -21.43 -7.84 -7.04
C ALA A 101 -20.36 -7.54 -8.12
N GLU A 102 -20.77 -6.81 -9.15
CA GLU A 102 -19.87 -6.39 -10.23
C GLU A 102 -18.66 -5.62 -9.70
N PRO A 103 -17.47 -5.79 -10.32
CA PRO A 103 -16.31 -4.98 -9.97
C PRO A 103 -16.66 -3.50 -10.07
N ILE A 104 -16.12 -2.70 -9.15
CA ILE A 104 -16.40 -1.26 -9.05
C ILE A 104 -15.91 -0.53 -10.31
N TRP A 105 -14.82 -1.04 -10.87
CA TRP A 105 -14.08 -0.40 -11.93
C TRP A 105 -14.32 -1.15 -13.25
N GLY A 106 -15.31 -0.66 -14.01
CA GLY A 106 -15.73 -1.24 -15.29
C GLY A 106 -16.79 -2.35 -15.15
N ARG A 107 -17.62 -2.53 -16.19
CA ARG A 107 -18.66 -3.60 -16.24
C ARG A 107 -18.03 -4.97 -16.40
N LYS A 108 -18.56 -6.07 -15.86
CA LYS A 108 -17.99 -7.45 -15.96
C LYS A 108 -17.63 -7.84 -17.42
N ILE A 109 -16.52 -8.56 -17.67
CA ILE A 109 -16.33 -9.24 -18.98
C ILE A 109 -17.39 -10.34 -19.01
N HIS A 110 -18.40 -10.18 -19.85
CA HIS A 110 -19.25 -11.31 -20.25
C HIS A 110 -18.41 -12.14 -21.21
N SER A 111 -17.76 -13.18 -20.70
CA SER A 111 -17.09 -14.14 -21.56
C SER A 111 -18.16 -15.05 -22.15
N ASN A 112 -18.68 -14.70 -23.33
CA ASN A 112 -19.38 -15.65 -24.18
C ASN A 112 -18.33 -16.58 -24.81
N PHE A 113 -17.70 -17.43 -24.00
CA PHE A 113 -17.02 -18.62 -24.53
C PHE A 113 -18.07 -19.72 -24.58
N SER A 114 -18.85 -19.74 -25.66
CA SER A 114 -19.42 -20.99 -26.14
C SER A 114 -18.28 -21.78 -26.79
N GLU A 115 -18.33 -23.09 -26.57
CA GLU A 115 -17.55 -24.15 -27.21
C GLU A 115 -16.25 -24.59 -26.49
N GLU A 116 -16.42 -25.75 -25.84
CA GLU A 116 -15.47 -26.85 -25.78
C GLU A 116 -14.10 -26.54 -25.19
N ASN A 117 -14.07 -26.34 -23.88
CA ASN A 117 -13.18 -27.10 -23.01
C ASN A 117 -13.73 -27.04 -21.58
N ASP A 118 -13.84 -28.20 -20.96
CA ASP A 118 -14.50 -28.50 -19.69
C ASP A 118 -13.76 -27.90 -18.47
N ILE A 119 -13.47 -26.59 -18.48
CA ILE A 119 -13.02 -25.85 -17.31
C ILE A 119 -14.27 -25.52 -16.51
N THR A 120 -14.71 -26.49 -15.72
CA THR A 120 -15.78 -26.35 -14.72
C THR A 120 -15.81 -24.94 -14.11
N GLU A 121 -16.97 -24.27 -14.20
CA GLU A 121 -17.21 -22.92 -13.68
C GLU A 121 -16.92 -22.74 -12.17
N SER A 122 -16.56 -23.81 -11.47
CA SER A 122 -16.06 -23.84 -10.09
C SER A 122 -14.64 -23.28 -9.87
N THR A 123 -13.94 -22.90 -10.95
CA THR A 123 -12.53 -22.46 -10.90
C THR A 123 -12.31 -20.98 -11.28
N ARG A 124 -13.33 -20.12 -11.17
CA ARG A 124 -13.13 -18.68 -11.39
C ARG A 124 -12.27 -18.08 -10.28
N MET A 125 -11.23 -17.38 -10.69
CA MET A 125 -10.23 -16.78 -9.79
C MET A 125 -10.62 -15.36 -9.36
N SER A 126 -10.39 -15.04 -8.09
CA SER A 126 -10.68 -13.75 -7.48
C SER A 126 -9.43 -12.87 -7.44
N TYR A 127 -9.44 -11.72 -8.12
CA TYR A 127 -8.48 -10.64 -7.93
C TYR A 127 -9.14 -9.28 -8.12
N GLY A 128 -8.63 -8.26 -7.42
CA GLY A 128 -9.16 -6.91 -7.44
C GLY A 128 -8.72 -6.13 -8.66
N SER A 129 -9.39 -5.00 -8.88
CA SER A 129 -9.03 -4.08 -9.96
C SER A 129 -7.79 -3.29 -9.59
N VAL A 130 -7.03 -2.87 -10.59
CA VAL A 130 -5.90 -1.94 -10.42
C VAL A 130 -6.17 -0.68 -11.23
N VAL A 131 -6.20 0.45 -10.53
CA VAL A 131 -6.57 1.75 -11.09
C VAL A 131 -5.47 2.77 -10.76
N GLY A 132 -5.21 3.69 -11.67
CA GLY A 132 -4.32 4.82 -11.46
C GLY A 132 -5.05 6.14 -11.54
N PHE A 133 -4.66 7.11 -10.73
CA PHE A 133 -5.05 8.51 -10.86
C PHE A 133 -3.80 9.38 -10.80
N TYR A 134 -3.74 10.42 -11.62
CA TYR A 134 -2.72 11.46 -11.45
C TYR A 134 -3.21 12.48 -10.41
N ALA A 135 -2.28 13.05 -9.65
CA ALA A 135 -2.59 14.07 -8.66
C ALA A 135 -3.35 15.25 -9.29
N ASP A 136 -2.99 15.65 -10.51
CA ASP A 136 -3.65 16.71 -11.28
C ASP A 136 -5.08 16.37 -11.70
N GLU A 137 -5.45 15.09 -11.77
CA GLU A 137 -6.86 14.72 -12.00
C GLU A 137 -7.69 14.83 -10.73
N LEU A 138 -7.12 14.42 -9.59
CA LEU A 138 -7.84 14.40 -8.31
C LEU A 138 -7.98 15.79 -7.70
N ASP A 139 -6.91 16.58 -7.79
CA ASP A 139 -6.70 17.91 -7.22
C ASP A 139 -6.08 18.84 -8.29
N PRO A 140 -6.87 19.25 -9.31
CA PRO A 140 -6.38 20.02 -10.47
C PRO A 140 -5.84 21.39 -10.09
N GLU A 141 -6.47 22.07 -9.13
CA GLU A 141 -6.04 23.38 -8.65
C GLU A 141 -4.81 23.31 -7.74
N ASN A 142 -4.34 22.09 -7.42
CA ASN A 142 -3.34 21.82 -6.39
C ASN A 142 -3.65 22.64 -5.13
N SER A 143 -4.64 22.18 -4.37
CA SER A 143 -5.31 22.89 -3.26
C SER A 143 -4.36 23.53 -2.23
N LEU A 144 -3.08 23.13 -2.20
CA LEU A 144 -2.06 23.64 -1.29
C LEU A 144 -1.18 24.77 -1.87
N THR A 145 -1.24 25.05 -3.17
CA THR A 145 -0.41 26.07 -3.86
C THR A 145 -0.66 27.49 -3.39
N GLY A 146 -1.87 27.80 -2.93
CA GLY A 146 -2.18 29.09 -2.32
C GLY A 146 -1.48 29.33 -0.97
N PHE A 147 -0.94 28.26 -0.35
CA PHE A 147 -0.33 28.31 0.98
C PHE A 147 1.18 27.98 0.96
N LEU A 148 1.65 27.20 -0.01
CA LEU A 148 3.03 26.73 -0.13
C LEU A 148 3.55 26.95 -1.56
N ASP A 149 4.77 27.44 -1.70
CA ASP A 149 5.38 27.70 -3.01
C ASP A 149 5.62 26.44 -3.84
N ASN A 150 6.13 25.39 -3.19
CA ASN A 150 6.36 24.09 -3.78
C ASN A 150 5.68 23.05 -2.91
N VAL A 151 4.66 22.38 -3.47
CA VAL A 151 3.91 21.34 -2.76
C VAL A 151 4.48 19.97 -3.16
N PRO A 152 5.26 19.30 -2.30
CA PRO A 152 5.71 17.95 -2.57
C PRO A 152 4.54 16.96 -2.52
N MET A 153 4.68 15.85 -3.24
CA MET A 153 3.64 14.81 -3.33
C MET A 153 3.31 14.19 -1.97
N SER A 154 4.27 14.16 -1.04
CA SER A 154 4.06 13.75 0.36
C SER A 154 3.02 14.58 1.11
N LEU A 155 2.85 15.86 0.74
CA LEU A 155 1.79 16.74 1.24
C LEU A 155 0.57 16.71 0.33
N ARG A 156 0.75 16.80 -0.99
CA ARG A 156 -0.36 16.86 -1.96
C ARG A 156 -1.27 15.62 -1.90
N ARG A 157 -0.73 14.45 -1.55
CA ARG A 157 -1.51 13.21 -1.38
C ARG A 157 -2.66 13.36 -0.37
N TRP A 158 -2.50 14.21 0.64
CA TRP A 158 -3.51 14.45 1.66
C TRP A 158 -4.73 15.23 1.14
N ALA A 159 -4.57 16.03 0.08
CA ALA A 159 -5.69 16.60 -0.67
C ALA A 159 -6.34 15.56 -1.60
N CYS A 160 -5.52 14.66 -2.18
CA CYS A 160 -5.99 13.63 -3.10
C CYS A 160 -6.87 12.57 -2.41
N TYR A 161 -6.54 12.13 -1.18
CA TYR A 161 -7.30 11.06 -0.53
C TYR A 161 -8.78 11.40 -0.31
N PRO A 162 -9.16 12.55 0.28
CA PRO A 162 -10.57 12.88 0.44
C PRO A 162 -11.30 13.07 -0.87
N MET A 163 -10.64 13.64 -1.89
CA MET A 163 -11.22 13.81 -3.23
C MET A 163 -11.52 12.45 -3.88
N LEU A 164 -10.61 11.50 -3.76
CA LEU A 164 -10.81 10.14 -4.23
C LEU A 164 -11.91 9.43 -3.45
N LEU A 165 -11.81 9.40 -2.12
CA LEU A 165 -12.77 8.72 -1.24
C LEU A 165 -14.16 9.36 -1.23
N GLY A 166 -14.28 10.62 -1.64
CA GLY A 166 -15.55 11.30 -1.87
C GLY A 166 -16.24 10.88 -3.16
N ARG A 167 -15.48 10.45 -4.18
CA ARG A 167 -16.02 10.07 -5.50
C ARG A 167 -16.34 8.57 -5.60
N ILE A 168 -15.70 7.72 -4.79
CA ILE A 168 -15.97 6.29 -4.81
C ILE A 168 -17.30 6.00 -4.10
N ARG A 169 -18.30 5.54 -4.86
CA ARG A 169 -19.67 5.26 -4.37
C ARG A 169 -19.78 3.99 -3.50
N ARG A 170 -18.85 3.05 -3.63
CA ARG A 170 -18.90 1.79 -2.85
C ARG A 170 -18.29 2.01 -1.46
N ASN A 171 -18.94 1.44 -0.46
CA ASN A 171 -18.43 1.39 0.90
C ASN A 171 -17.42 0.25 1.05
N PHE A 172 -16.14 0.56 0.99
CA PHE A 172 -15.10 -0.37 1.42
C PHE A 172 -15.16 -0.56 2.93
N LYS A 173 -14.98 -1.79 3.39
CA LYS A 173 -14.92 -2.10 4.83
C LYS A 173 -13.66 -1.48 5.43
N HIS A 174 -12.52 -1.68 4.78
CA HIS A 174 -11.24 -1.14 5.23
C HIS A 174 -10.48 -0.48 4.07
N ILE A 175 -9.75 0.58 4.41
CA ILE A 175 -8.88 1.32 3.52
C ILE A 175 -7.48 1.29 4.08
N MET A 176 -6.51 1.12 3.19
CA MET A 176 -5.10 1.17 3.50
C MET A 176 -4.44 2.24 2.65
N LEU A 177 -3.85 3.24 3.29
CA LEU A 177 -2.98 4.22 2.63
C LEU A 177 -1.54 3.76 2.79
N VAL A 178 -0.77 3.69 1.72
CA VAL A 178 0.61 3.20 1.74
C VAL A 178 1.53 4.06 0.90
N ASP A 179 2.71 4.36 1.44
CA ASP A 179 3.85 4.92 0.73
C ASP A 179 4.62 3.80 0.06
N LEU A 180 4.55 3.78 -1.27
CA LEU A 180 5.21 2.78 -2.09
C LEU A 180 6.73 2.85 -1.93
N LYS A 181 7.31 4.03 -1.68
CA LYS A 181 8.75 4.21 -1.49
C LYS A 181 9.23 3.57 -0.19
N GLU A 182 8.44 3.68 0.87
CA GLU A 182 8.85 3.28 2.21
C GLU A 182 8.40 1.88 2.63
N ILE A 183 7.27 1.38 2.12
CA ILE A 183 6.62 0.17 2.65
C ILE A 183 6.51 -0.93 1.59
N LEU A 184 6.86 -2.15 1.99
CA LEU A 184 6.75 -3.36 1.17
C LEU A 184 5.71 -4.32 1.76
N LEU A 185 4.85 -4.87 0.91
CA LEU A 185 3.71 -5.72 1.27
C LEU A 185 4.05 -7.19 1.08
N LEU A 186 4.21 -7.95 2.16
CA LEU A 186 4.70 -9.34 2.08
C LEU A 186 3.58 -10.37 2.29
N GLY A 187 2.63 -10.04 3.16
CA GLY A 187 1.55 -10.93 3.58
C GLY A 187 0.20 -10.22 3.67
N ASP A 188 -0.75 -10.83 4.42
CA ASP A 188 -2.08 -10.26 4.62
C ASP A 188 -2.05 -9.18 5.72
N SER A 189 -1.67 -7.94 5.39
CA SER A 189 -1.65 -6.83 6.34
C SER A 189 -3.05 -6.40 6.81
N LEU A 190 -4.07 -6.59 5.96
CA LEU A 190 -5.47 -6.27 6.27
C LEU A 190 -6.12 -7.25 7.25
N SER A 191 -5.47 -8.40 7.51
CA SER A 191 -5.90 -9.33 8.56
C SER A 191 -5.95 -8.69 9.94
N ARG A 192 -5.04 -7.75 10.21
CA ARG A 192 -4.91 -7.03 11.49
C ARG A 192 -6.11 -6.14 11.78
N VAL A 193 -6.81 -5.67 10.74
CA VAL A 193 -7.93 -4.72 10.87
C VAL A 193 -9.29 -5.36 10.66
N LYS A 194 -9.38 -6.69 10.54
CA LYS A 194 -10.65 -7.40 10.24
C LYS A 194 -11.80 -7.08 11.19
N ASN A 195 -11.46 -6.80 12.46
CA ASN A 195 -12.39 -6.57 13.56
C ASN A 195 -12.53 -5.08 13.93
N LEU A 196 -11.86 -4.18 13.21
CA LEU A 196 -11.93 -2.75 13.50
C LEU A 196 -13.24 -2.15 12.98
N GLY A 197 -13.71 -1.11 13.69
CA GLY A 197 -14.88 -0.34 13.32
C GLY A 197 -14.63 0.52 12.07
N GLN A 198 -15.71 1.08 11.52
CA GLN A 198 -15.60 1.97 10.34
C GLN A 198 -14.90 3.29 10.65
N ASP A 199 -14.89 3.71 11.92
CA ASP A 199 -14.28 4.96 12.40
C ASP A 199 -12.87 4.76 13.00
N SER A 200 -12.43 3.51 13.15
CA SER A 200 -11.14 3.17 13.76
C SER A 200 -9.99 3.23 12.74
N VAL A 201 -8.84 3.72 13.18
CA VAL A 201 -7.62 3.84 12.36
C VAL A 201 -6.42 3.33 13.13
N LEU A 202 -5.76 2.32 12.56
CA LEU A 202 -4.49 1.79 13.00
C LEU A 202 -3.34 2.60 12.41
N VAL A 203 -2.50 3.13 13.30
CA VAL A 203 -1.30 3.87 12.93
C VAL A 203 -0.07 3.14 13.45
N SER A 204 0.88 2.86 12.56
CA SER A 204 2.09 2.12 12.92
C SER A 204 3.10 3.00 13.65
N ARG A 205 3.79 2.42 14.62
CA ARG A 205 4.85 3.10 15.37
C ARG A 205 6.17 3.11 14.59
N ILE A 206 6.89 4.22 14.64
CA ILE A 206 8.27 4.30 14.18
C ILE A 206 9.19 3.86 15.32
N THR A 207 9.95 2.78 15.11
CA THR A 207 11.16 2.49 15.88
C THR A 207 12.34 3.04 15.08
N HIS A 208 12.98 4.10 15.57
CA HIS A 208 14.28 4.48 15.02
C HIS A 208 15.27 3.38 15.41
N SER A 209 15.78 2.63 14.43
CA SER A 209 16.95 1.80 14.65
C SER A 209 18.13 2.71 15.01
N ASN A 210 18.88 2.32 16.04
CA ASN A 210 20.03 3.07 16.55
C ASN A 210 21.19 3.04 15.53
N VAL A 211 21.12 3.82 14.45
CA VAL A 211 22.31 4.11 13.63
C VAL A 211 22.93 5.40 14.15
N LEU A 212 23.89 5.23 15.07
CA LEU A 212 24.72 6.29 15.62
C LEU A 212 25.46 7.05 14.49
N SER A 213 25.09 8.31 14.25
CA SER A 213 26.09 9.31 13.90
C SER A 213 26.64 9.90 15.19
N LYS A 214 27.95 9.75 15.42
CA LYS A 214 28.67 10.14 16.66
C LYS A 214 28.65 11.66 16.97
N HIS A 215 27.86 12.48 16.28
CA HIS A 215 27.84 13.94 16.46
C HIS A 215 26.49 14.53 16.89
N GLY A 216 25.45 13.71 17.13
CA GLY A 216 24.10 14.21 17.46
C GLY A 216 23.62 14.03 18.91
N ARG A 217 24.48 13.56 19.84
CA ARG A 217 24.04 13.02 21.16
C ARG A 217 23.20 13.96 22.03
N LYS A 218 23.39 15.29 21.97
CA LYS A 218 22.73 16.18 22.94
C LYS A 218 21.29 16.62 22.62
N LYS A 219 20.76 16.37 21.40
CA LYS A 219 19.41 16.84 21.03
C LYS A 219 18.35 15.73 20.96
N LEU A 220 18.77 14.46 20.90
CA LEU A 220 17.86 13.32 20.72
C LEU A 220 17.48 12.61 22.04
N GLU A 221 18.34 12.69 23.06
CA GLU A 221 18.06 12.11 24.39
C GLU A 221 16.83 12.76 25.07
N ASN A 222 16.55 14.04 24.78
CA ASN A 222 15.34 14.73 25.26
C ASN A 222 14.03 14.29 24.57
N ILE A 223 14.11 13.56 23.45
CA ILE A 223 12.94 13.04 22.74
C ILE A 223 12.62 11.61 23.22
N GLN A 224 13.64 10.82 23.55
CA GLN A 224 13.48 9.47 24.09
C GLN A 224 13.08 9.47 25.57
N SER A 225 13.51 10.46 26.36
CA SER A 225 13.14 10.58 27.78
C SER A 225 11.68 10.98 28.02
N ASN A 226 10.98 11.48 26.99
CA ASN A 226 9.62 11.99 27.09
C ASN A 226 8.56 11.10 26.41
N GLY A 227 8.70 9.76 26.38
CA GLY A 227 7.58 8.81 26.15
C GLY A 227 6.68 9.00 24.90
N LYS A 228 7.00 9.92 23.98
CA LYS A 228 6.10 10.34 22.91
C LYS A 228 6.13 9.29 21.80
N ARG A 229 5.02 8.57 21.67
CA ARG A 229 4.77 7.54 20.67
C ARG A 229 4.81 8.19 19.27
N GLN A 230 5.91 8.00 18.53
CA GLN A 230 6.01 8.51 17.16
C GLN A 230 5.25 7.60 16.19
N ALA A 231 4.30 8.20 15.49
CA ALA A 231 3.45 7.60 14.47
C ALA A 231 4.05 7.78 13.07
N SER A 232 3.90 6.74 12.24
CA SER A 232 4.32 6.75 10.83
C SER A 232 3.16 7.13 9.92
N SER A 233 3.37 8.10 9.03
CA SER A 233 2.42 8.44 7.96
C SER A 233 2.64 7.63 6.67
N ALA A 234 3.68 6.79 6.64
CA ALA A 234 3.98 5.92 5.50
C ALA A 234 2.92 4.83 5.31
N ILE A 235 2.18 4.50 6.36
CA ILE A 235 1.12 3.50 6.33
C ILE A 235 0.04 3.78 7.35
N ILE A 236 -1.20 3.75 6.87
CA ILE A 236 -2.40 3.93 7.67
C ILE A 236 -3.38 2.86 7.24
N ILE A 237 -3.94 2.10 8.18
CA ILE A 237 -4.94 1.08 7.89
C ILE A 237 -6.14 1.33 8.78
N GLY A 238 -7.36 1.37 8.24
CA GLY A 238 -8.52 1.58 9.08
C GLY A 238 -9.85 1.39 8.36
N GLY A 239 -10.92 1.68 9.06
CA GLY A 239 -12.24 1.79 8.47
C GLY A 239 -12.32 2.98 7.51
N ALA A 240 -13.16 2.87 6.47
CA ALA A 240 -13.24 3.89 5.42
C ALA A 240 -13.60 5.29 5.95
N ARG A 241 -14.47 5.38 6.97
CA ARG A 241 -14.85 6.66 7.58
C ARG A 241 -13.71 7.26 8.39
N GLY A 242 -13.06 6.46 9.22
CA GLY A 242 -11.90 6.86 10.02
C GLY A 242 -10.77 7.38 9.16
N VAL A 243 -10.37 6.63 8.12
CA VAL A 243 -9.29 7.02 7.20
C VAL A 243 -9.63 8.32 6.46
N ARG A 244 -10.87 8.49 6.00
CA ARG A 244 -11.33 9.72 5.34
C ARG A 244 -11.28 10.93 6.28
N ARG A 245 -11.75 10.78 7.52
CA ARG A 245 -11.71 11.84 8.55
C ARG A 245 -10.28 12.21 8.92
N LEU A 246 -9.40 11.23 9.12
CA LEU A 246 -7.98 11.47 9.37
C LEU A 246 -7.33 12.23 8.21
N SER A 247 -7.62 11.84 6.96
CA SER A 247 -7.09 12.50 5.78
C SER A 247 -7.55 13.96 5.66
N ASN A 248 -8.83 14.23 5.94
CA ASN A 248 -9.36 15.59 6.01
C ASN A 248 -8.69 16.41 7.12
N ALA A 249 -8.53 15.83 8.31
CA ALA A 249 -7.91 16.51 9.44
C ALA A 249 -6.44 16.87 9.14
N MET A 250 -5.71 15.96 8.50
CA MET A 250 -4.34 16.19 8.05
C MET A 250 -4.25 17.30 7.00
N LEU A 251 -5.17 17.33 6.03
CA LEU A 251 -5.24 18.41 5.04
C LEU A 251 -5.45 19.78 5.72
N THR A 252 -6.39 19.88 6.66
CA THR A 252 -6.63 21.10 7.43
C THR A 252 -5.41 21.50 8.25
N GLU A 253 -4.71 20.54 8.85
CA GLU A 253 -3.51 20.80 9.65
C GLU A 253 -2.35 21.31 8.79
N ILE A 254 -2.17 20.79 7.57
CA ILE A 254 -1.19 21.31 6.60
C ILE A 254 -1.48 22.77 6.30
N VAL A 255 -2.75 23.11 6.01
CA VAL A 255 -3.17 24.49 5.72
C VAL A 255 -2.98 25.41 6.93
N ARG A 256 -3.37 24.95 8.13
CA ARG A 256 -3.20 25.70 9.39
C ARG A 256 -1.73 26.06 9.62
N GLU A 257 -0.83 25.09 9.51
CA GLU A 257 0.61 25.30 9.71
C GLU A 257 1.25 26.14 8.61
N ALA A 258 0.76 26.06 7.38
CA ALA A 258 1.20 26.93 6.30
C ALA A 258 0.79 28.40 6.53
N LEU A 259 -0.40 28.65 7.09
CA LEU A 259 -0.89 29.99 7.42
C LEU A 259 -0.17 30.63 8.62
N GLU A 260 0.16 29.86 9.65
CA GLU A 260 0.80 30.37 10.87
C GLU A 260 2.27 30.76 10.66
N ARG A 261 2.95 30.17 9.68
CA ARG A 261 4.37 30.42 9.43
C ARG A 261 4.57 31.62 8.52
N LYS A 262 4.98 32.75 9.11
CA LYS A 262 5.39 33.98 8.37
C LYS A 262 6.57 33.79 7.40
N LYS A 263 7.33 32.70 7.53
CA LYS A 263 8.45 32.34 6.66
C LYS A 263 8.12 30.99 6.01
N LYS A 264 8.18 30.93 4.67
CA LYS A 264 7.94 29.76 3.81
C LYS A 264 8.98 28.65 4.01
N ASN A 265 9.16 28.18 5.24
CA ASN A 265 10.02 27.05 5.56
C ASN A 265 9.31 25.75 5.17
N SER A 266 10.08 24.77 4.69
CA SER A 266 9.58 23.44 4.31
C SER A 266 8.80 22.80 5.47
N VAL A 267 7.54 22.48 5.23
CA VAL A 267 6.68 21.75 6.16
C VAL A 267 6.99 20.26 6.04
N THR A 268 7.47 19.65 7.12
CA THR A 268 7.75 18.21 7.15
C THR A 268 6.50 17.43 7.51
N GLU A 269 6.10 16.51 6.63
CA GLU A 269 4.88 15.71 6.79
C GLU A 269 4.85 14.91 8.10
N SER A 270 5.96 14.30 8.49
CA SER A 270 6.04 13.49 9.71
C SER A 270 5.81 14.31 10.99
N VAL A 271 6.25 15.57 11.01
CA VAL A 271 6.04 16.47 12.16
C VAL A 271 4.56 16.79 12.29
N LEU A 272 3.92 17.19 11.20
CA LEU A 272 2.48 17.48 11.16
C LEU A 272 1.64 16.27 11.58
N PHE A 273 1.97 15.10 11.04
CA PHE A 273 1.22 13.89 11.34
C PHE A 273 1.33 13.51 12.81
N ASN A 274 2.51 13.65 13.42
CA ASN A 274 2.71 13.39 14.85
C ASN A 274 2.05 14.44 15.75
N GLN A 275 1.98 15.71 15.32
CA GLN A 275 1.21 16.75 16.01
C GLN A 275 -0.29 16.42 15.98
N LEU A 276 -0.80 16.05 14.81
CA LEU A 276 -2.22 15.69 14.61
C LEU A 276 -2.61 14.46 15.44
N VAL A 277 -1.82 13.39 15.39
CA VAL A 277 -2.07 12.15 16.14
C VAL A 277 -2.01 12.38 17.66
N GLY A 278 -1.20 13.35 18.12
CA GLY A 278 -1.16 13.78 19.52
C GLY A 278 -2.30 14.72 19.93
N ASN A 279 -3.13 15.17 18.98
CA ASN A 279 -4.20 16.14 19.22
C ASN A 279 -5.58 15.45 19.23
N GLU A 280 -6.01 15.03 20.43
CA GLU A 280 -7.30 14.38 20.64
C GLU A 280 -8.50 15.27 20.25
N PHE A 281 -8.35 16.60 20.30
CA PHE A 281 -9.44 17.52 19.99
C PHE A 281 -9.75 17.60 18.50
N ILE A 282 -8.74 17.45 17.63
CA ILE A 282 -8.94 17.44 16.17
C ILE A 282 -9.51 16.07 15.74
N LEU A 283 -9.11 15.00 16.41
CA LEU A 283 -9.46 13.61 16.05
C LEU A 283 -10.60 13.01 16.88
N LYS A 284 -11.45 13.82 17.51
CA LYS A 284 -12.59 13.37 18.36
C LYS A 284 -13.48 12.29 17.73
N ASN A 285 -13.59 12.27 16.40
CA ASN A 285 -14.44 11.35 15.63
C ASN A 285 -13.66 10.20 14.97
N VAL A 286 -12.40 9.99 15.37
CA VAL A 286 -11.52 8.94 14.85
C VAL A 286 -10.95 8.15 16.02
N GLU A 287 -11.25 6.85 16.08
CA GLU A 287 -10.67 5.98 17.09
C GLU A 287 -9.25 5.59 16.65
N LEU A 288 -8.25 6.31 17.16
CA LEU A 288 -6.84 6.02 16.87
C LEU A 288 -6.32 4.86 17.70
N ILE A 289 -5.81 3.84 17.02
CA ILE A 289 -5.18 2.68 17.62
C ILE A 289 -3.71 2.68 17.20
N PHE A 290 -2.80 2.66 18.17
CA PHE A 290 -1.37 2.54 17.88
C PHE A 290 -1.02 1.06 17.69
N GLY A 291 -0.60 0.73 16.47
CA GLY A 291 -0.14 -0.61 16.13
C GLY A 291 1.31 -0.87 16.52
N GLU A 292 1.72 -2.12 16.31
CA GLU A 292 3.11 -2.55 16.46
C GLU A 292 4.05 -1.76 15.53
N SER A 293 5.32 -1.72 15.92
CA SER A 293 6.38 -1.18 15.08
C SER A 293 6.60 -2.05 13.85
N ILE A 294 6.76 -1.43 12.69
CA ILE A 294 7.11 -2.14 11.46
C ILE A 294 8.61 -2.40 11.46
N ALA A 295 9.00 -3.65 11.24
CA ALA A 295 10.39 -4.02 11.11
C ALA A 295 11.06 -3.24 9.96
N GLU A 296 12.22 -2.65 10.25
CA GLU A 296 13.04 -1.96 9.25
C GLU A 296 13.99 -2.96 8.59
N LEU A 297 14.16 -2.89 7.28
CA LEU A 297 15.02 -3.84 6.55
C LEU A 297 16.48 -3.80 7.01
N SER A 298 16.98 -2.64 7.45
CA SER A 298 18.32 -2.49 8.02
C SER A 298 18.55 -3.35 9.28
N SER A 299 17.51 -3.56 10.09
CA SER A 299 17.55 -4.50 11.22
C SER A 299 17.53 -5.97 10.80
N LEU A 300 17.11 -6.26 9.56
CA LEU A 300 17.03 -7.60 8.99
C LEU A 300 18.30 -8.00 8.25
N THR A 301 19.09 -7.04 7.77
CA THR A 301 20.41 -7.31 7.18
C THR A 301 21.47 -7.71 8.21
N GLU A 302 21.28 -7.44 9.50
CA GLU A 302 22.16 -8.04 10.53
C GLU A 302 21.88 -9.54 10.72
N LEU A 303 20.70 -10.02 10.29
CA LEU A 303 20.35 -11.45 10.25
C LEU A 303 20.96 -12.22 9.05
N ASP A 304 21.66 -11.54 8.13
CA ASP A 304 22.20 -12.13 6.88
C ASP A 304 23.29 -13.19 7.07
N LYS A 305 23.63 -13.57 8.31
CA LYS A 305 24.55 -14.69 8.54
C LYS A 305 23.92 -16.06 8.22
N ASN A 306 22.58 -16.18 8.17
CA ASN A 306 21.88 -17.41 7.79
C ASN A 306 20.68 -17.15 6.87
N SER A 307 20.84 -17.37 5.56
CA SER A 307 19.83 -17.07 4.53
C SER A 307 18.48 -17.80 4.67
N ALA A 308 18.40 -18.89 5.42
CA ALA A 308 17.14 -19.59 5.68
C ALA A 308 16.27 -18.85 6.71
N SER A 309 16.89 -18.21 7.71
CA SER A 309 16.18 -17.50 8.78
C SER A 309 15.53 -16.20 8.28
N SER A 310 16.20 -15.49 7.38
CA SER A 310 15.66 -14.28 6.76
C SER A 310 14.46 -14.58 5.86
N LEU A 311 14.51 -15.62 5.03
CA LEU A 311 13.36 -16.06 4.22
C LEU A 311 12.16 -16.50 5.09
N MET A 312 12.43 -17.21 6.19
CA MET A 312 11.40 -17.63 7.15
C MET A 312 10.73 -16.42 7.82
N PHE A 313 11.51 -15.44 8.27
CA PHE A 313 10.97 -14.21 8.86
C PHE A 313 10.08 -13.43 7.87
N MET A 314 10.46 -13.41 6.59
CA MET A 314 9.69 -12.74 5.53
C MET A 314 8.37 -13.43 5.24
N SER A 315 8.31 -14.76 5.36
CA SER A 315 7.05 -15.51 5.25
C SER A 315 6.07 -15.22 6.40
N GLN A 316 6.58 -14.81 7.57
CA GLN A 316 5.78 -14.50 8.76
C GLN A 316 5.41 -13.02 8.86
N SER A 317 6.23 -12.14 8.28
CA SER A 317 6.01 -10.70 8.28
C SER A 317 4.92 -10.32 7.28
N SER A 318 3.94 -9.54 7.72
CA SER A 318 2.94 -8.99 6.80
C SER A 318 3.49 -7.81 5.99
N MET A 319 4.42 -7.04 6.56
CA MET A 319 4.90 -5.76 6.02
C MET A 319 6.30 -5.48 6.54
N VAL A 320 7.12 -4.81 5.72
CA VAL A 320 8.46 -4.35 6.11
C VAL A 320 8.67 -2.92 5.62
N ARG A 321 9.37 -2.12 6.43
CA ARG A 321 9.79 -0.77 6.05
C ARG A 321 11.16 -0.86 5.41
N ARG A 322 11.34 -0.20 4.26
CA ARG A 322 12.59 -0.22 3.50
C ARG A 322 13.78 0.38 4.28
N GLY A 323 13.54 1.47 5.02
CA GLY A 323 14.59 2.21 5.71
C GLY A 323 15.43 3.07 4.75
N ASN A 324 16.33 3.89 5.32
CA ASN A 324 17.20 4.82 4.57
C ASN A 324 18.61 4.26 4.31
N SER A 325 18.77 2.94 4.38
CA SER A 325 20.06 2.29 4.22
C SER A 325 20.40 2.06 2.74
N ASN A 326 21.66 2.32 2.35
CA ASN A 326 22.27 1.97 1.06
C ASN A 326 22.31 0.46 0.75
N VAL A 327 21.56 -0.35 1.50
CA VAL A 327 21.39 -1.78 1.25
C VAL A 327 20.61 -1.95 -0.04
N ASP A 328 21.09 -2.82 -0.93
CA ASP A 328 20.39 -3.18 -2.16
C ASP A 328 19.16 -4.04 -1.84
N VAL A 329 18.11 -3.37 -1.39
CA VAL A 329 16.79 -3.92 -1.11
C VAL A 329 16.28 -4.72 -2.30
N THR A 330 16.55 -4.24 -3.51
CA THR A 330 16.06 -4.86 -4.73
C THR A 330 16.65 -6.25 -4.92
N SER A 331 17.96 -6.44 -4.73
CA SER A 331 18.57 -7.77 -4.85
C SER A 331 18.13 -8.74 -3.76
N PHE A 332 17.97 -8.26 -2.52
CA PHE A 332 17.44 -9.09 -1.43
C PHE A 332 16.06 -9.65 -1.78
N PHE A 333 15.15 -8.80 -2.27
CA PHE A 333 13.81 -9.24 -2.63
C PHE A 333 13.75 -10.06 -3.92
N LYS A 334 14.63 -9.80 -4.89
CA LYS A 334 14.78 -10.67 -6.05
C LYS A 334 15.16 -12.08 -5.62
N ARG A 335 16.09 -12.23 -4.66
CA ARG A 335 16.45 -13.54 -4.09
C ARG A 335 15.27 -14.18 -3.35
N TYR A 336 14.49 -13.40 -2.60
CA TYR A 336 13.26 -13.89 -1.98
C TYR A 336 12.27 -14.42 -3.03
N LEU A 337 12.03 -13.68 -4.12
CA LEU A 337 11.13 -14.12 -5.20
C LEU A 337 11.68 -15.34 -5.95
N ARG A 338 13.00 -15.42 -6.18
CA ARG A 338 13.68 -16.61 -6.76
C ARG A 338 13.53 -17.87 -5.92
N SER A 339 13.28 -17.75 -4.61
CA SER A 339 13.08 -18.92 -3.75
C SER A 339 11.80 -19.71 -4.12
N PHE A 340 10.92 -19.12 -4.93
CA PHE A 340 9.71 -19.76 -5.45
C PHE A 340 9.91 -20.23 -6.89
N PRO A 341 9.84 -21.55 -7.16
CA PRO A 341 10.16 -22.11 -8.48
C PRO A 341 9.35 -21.52 -9.63
N LEU A 342 8.05 -21.31 -9.45
CA LEU A 342 7.19 -20.78 -10.51
C LEU A 342 7.35 -19.28 -10.73
N ASP A 343 7.66 -18.52 -9.67
CA ASP A 343 7.91 -17.08 -9.78
C ASP A 343 9.18 -16.81 -10.62
N SER A 344 10.19 -17.68 -10.49
CA SER A 344 11.45 -17.58 -11.25
C SER A 344 11.26 -17.72 -12.77
N THR A 345 10.20 -18.40 -13.22
CA THR A 345 9.93 -18.60 -14.66
C THR A 345 9.26 -17.39 -15.32
N ALA A 346 8.49 -16.62 -14.55
CA ALA A 346 7.81 -15.42 -15.06
C ALA A 346 8.63 -14.14 -14.84
N TYR A 347 9.46 -14.10 -13.79
CA TYR A 347 10.33 -12.98 -13.50
C TYR A 347 11.75 -13.28 -13.96
N GLY A 348 12.01 -13.25 -15.28
CA GLY A 348 13.33 -13.56 -15.83
C GLY A 348 14.46 -12.60 -15.43
N ASP A 349 14.12 -11.44 -14.86
CA ASP A 349 15.06 -10.47 -14.29
C ASP A 349 15.29 -10.65 -12.78
N CYS A 350 14.54 -11.56 -12.15
CA CYS A 350 14.71 -11.90 -10.75
C CYS A 350 15.89 -12.78 -10.55
#